data_AF-A0AAD6XNW3-F1
#
_entry.id   AF-A0AAD6XNW3-F1
#
_cell.length_a   1.000
_cell.length_b   1.000
_cell.length_c   1.000
_cell.angle_alpha   90.00
_cell.angle_beta   90.00
_cell.angle_gamma   90.00
#
_symmetry.space_group_name_H-M   'P 1'
#
loop_
_entity.id
_entity.type
_entity.pdbx_description
1 polymer ?
#
loop_
_entity_poly.entity_id
_entity_poly.type
_entity_poly.pdbx_seq_one_letter_code
_entity_poly.pdbx_strand_id
1 'polypeptide(L)'
;MGSSCSTISVASGDSCGSLASRCGISPADFTTFNPNPTLCSTLAVGQKVCCSAGGLPVPTQNSDGSCASYLVVSGDTCTTIALSNSITTANLETWNSATWGWEGCNNLQAGENICLSTGTP
;
A
#
# COMPACT_ATOMS: atom_id res chain seq x y z
N MET A 1 10.46 8.16 -15.59
CA MET A 1 10.61 7.55 -14.24
C MET A 1 10.29 8.63 -13.24
N GLY A 2 9.06 8.68 -12.75
CA GLY A 2 8.71 9.60 -11.66
C GLY A 2 9.29 9.03 -10.36
N SER A 3 10.10 9.81 -9.65
CA SER A 3 10.68 9.40 -8.38
C SER A 3 9.59 9.00 -7.38
N SER A 4 9.85 8.00 -6.53
CA SER A 4 8.99 7.71 -5.40
C SER A 4 9.05 8.87 -4.39
N CYS A 5 7.91 9.21 -3.80
CA CYS A 5 7.83 10.21 -2.75
C CYS A 5 8.36 9.67 -1.41
N SER A 6 8.76 10.55 -0.50
CA SER A 6 8.83 10.19 0.92
C SER A 6 7.41 9.95 1.46
N THR A 7 7.25 9.01 2.38
CA THR A 7 5.91 8.60 2.86
C THR A 7 5.81 8.55 4.37
N ILE A 8 4.57 8.71 4.85
CA ILE A 8 4.15 8.33 6.20
C ILE A 8 2.87 7.48 6.10
N SER A 9 2.59 6.73 7.16
CA SER A 9 1.33 5.98 7.29
C SER A 9 0.32 6.74 8.15
N VAL A 10 -0.94 6.64 7.73
CA VAL A 10 -2.12 7.09 8.47
C VAL A 10 -2.23 6.28 9.77
N ALA A 11 -2.31 6.99 10.89
CA ALA A 11 -2.58 6.45 12.21
C ALA A 11 -4.04 6.74 12.62
N SER A 12 -4.49 6.06 13.67
CA SER A 12 -5.84 6.31 14.22
C SER A 12 -5.99 7.76 14.66
N GLY A 13 -7.07 8.41 14.21
CA GLY A 13 -7.38 9.81 14.52
C GLY A 13 -6.69 10.84 13.62
N ASP A 14 -5.91 10.41 12.62
CA ASP A 14 -5.31 11.34 11.67
C ASP A 14 -6.34 12.04 10.78
N SER A 15 -5.98 13.26 10.38
CA SER A 15 -6.61 14.03 9.32
C SER A 15 -5.53 14.47 8.33
N CYS A 16 -5.89 14.95 7.14
CA CYS A 16 -4.92 15.52 6.21
C CYS A 16 -4.11 16.68 6.83
N GLY A 17 -4.69 17.45 7.77
CA GLY A 17 -3.99 18.50 8.49
C GLY A 17 -2.91 17.97 9.44
N SER A 18 -3.20 16.90 10.20
CA SER A 18 -2.21 16.27 11.09
C SER A 18 -1.11 15.56 10.28
N LEU A 19 -1.47 14.94 9.15
CA LEU A 19 -0.53 14.29 8.25
C LEU A 19 0.42 15.29 7.60
N ALA A 20 -0.10 16.42 7.06
CA ALA A 20 0.72 17.49 6.52
C ALA A 20 1.70 18.04 7.57
N SER A 21 1.22 18.24 8.80
CA SER A 21 2.05 18.71 9.91
C SER A 21 3.16 17.72 10.26
N ARG A 22 2.87 16.40 10.28
CA ARG A 22 3.86 15.34 10.51
C ARG A 22 4.86 15.20 9.37
N CYS A 23 4.44 15.45 8.14
CA CYS A 23 5.32 15.56 6.99
C CYS A 23 6.21 16.82 7.03
N GLY A 24 5.88 17.81 7.87
CA GLY A 24 6.58 19.09 7.91
C GLY A 24 6.32 19.98 6.68
N ILE A 25 5.18 19.83 6.02
CA ILE A 25 4.80 20.55 4.79
C ILE A 25 3.49 21.32 4.96
N SER A 26 3.21 22.25 4.04
CA SER A 26 1.94 22.97 4.06
C SER A 26 0.76 22.05 3.67
N PRO A 27 -0.48 22.35 4.11
CA PRO A 27 -1.66 21.62 3.63
C PRO A 27 -1.84 21.68 2.11
N ALA A 28 -1.43 22.80 1.49
CA ALA A 28 -1.47 22.94 0.03
C ALA A 28 -0.50 21.94 -0.64
N ASP A 29 0.74 21.87 -0.18
CA ASP A 29 1.72 20.90 -0.71
C ASP A 29 1.25 19.46 -0.49
N PHE A 30 0.68 19.16 0.69
CA PHE A 30 0.13 17.84 0.97
C PHE A 30 -0.96 17.47 -0.05
N THR A 31 -1.88 18.38 -0.37
CA THR A 31 -2.90 18.14 -1.40
C THR A 31 -2.33 18.03 -2.81
N THR A 32 -1.25 18.75 -3.13
CA THR A 32 -0.54 18.62 -4.40
C THR A 32 0.14 17.26 -4.54
N PHE A 33 0.78 16.77 -3.48
CA PHE A 33 1.46 15.46 -3.49
C PHE A 33 0.48 14.29 -3.42
N ASN A 34 -0.74 14.52 -2.95
CA ASN A 34 -1.77 13.50 -2.82
C ASN A 34 -3.07 13.95 -3.53
N PRO A 35 -3.08 13.97 -4.87
CA PRO A 35 -4.13 14.63 -5.66
C PRO A 35 -5.48 13.89 -5.69
N ASN A 36 -5.63 12.78 -4.95
CA ASN A 36 -6.90 12.08 -4.86
C ASN A 36 -7.92 12.94 -4.07
N PRO A 37 -8.99 13.45 -4.71
CA PRO A 37 -9.91 14.40 -4.09
C PRO A 37 -10.70 13.81 -2.92
N THR A 38 -10.81 12.48 -2.81
CA THR A 38 -11.53 11.81 -1.71
C THR A 38 -10.61 11.33 -0.60
N LEU A 39 -9.28 11.50 -0.72
CA LEU A 39 -8.32 10.99 0.26
C LEU A 39 -8.66 11.46 1.68
N CYS A 40 -8.88 12.75 1.87
CA CYS A 40 -9.07 13.34 3.20
C CYS A 40 -10.38 12.94 3.89
N SER A 41 -11.37 12.44 3.14
CA SER A 41 -12.63 11.92 3.69
C SER A 41 -12.65 10.39 3.82
N THR A 42 -11.61 9.70 3.34
CA THR A 42 -11.55 8.23 3.26
C THR A 42 -10.25 7.65 3.82
N LEU A 43 -9.52 8.43 4.63
CA LEU A 43 -8.28 7.99 5.27
C LEU A 43 -8.50 6.67 6.02
N ALA A 44 -7.66 5.69 5.72
CA ALA A 44 -7.67 4.39 6.38
C ALA A 44 -6.36 4.16 7.14
N VAL A 45 -6.45 3.63 8.36
CA VAL A 45 -5.26 3.31 9.16
C VAL A 45 -4.34 2.35 8.38
N GLY A 46 -3.04 2.66 8.37
CA GLY A 46 -2.02 1.92 7.63
C GLY A 46 -1.81 2.41 6.18
N GLN A 47 -2.77 3.13 5.59
CA GLN A 47 -2.62 3.73 4.27
C GLN A 47 -1.40 4.66 4.22
N LYS A 48 -0.59 4.55 3.16
CA LYS A 48 0.51 5.48 2.91
C LYS A 48 0.03 6.74 2.20
N VAL A 49 0.65 7.87 2.56
CA VAL A 49 0.50 9.17 1.89
C VAL A 49 1.88 9.75 1.61
N CYS A 50 1.99 10.57 0.57
CA CYS A 50 3.22 11.25 0.18
C CYS A 50 3.46 12.52 1.00
N CYS A 51 4.71 12.72 1.43
CA CYS A 51 5.21 13.96 2.04
C CYS A 51 6.08 14.79 1.08
N SER A 52 6.32 14.31 -0.15
CA SER A 52 7.05 15.01 -1.20
C SER A 52 6.44 14.74 -2.56
N ALA A 53 6.87 15.49 -3.58
CA ALA A 53 6.52 15.18 -4.97
C ALA A 53 6.98 13.77 -5.36
N GLY A 54 6.18 13.09 -6.18
CA GLY A 54 6.43 11.71 -6.61
C GLY A 54 5.19 10.84 -6.51
N GLY A 55 5.34 9.56 -6.87
CA GLY A 55 4.31 8.54 -6.63
C GLY A 55 4.55 7.78 -5.34
N LEU A 56 3.50 7.17 -4.78
CA LEU A 56 3.68 6.20 -3.69
C LEU A 56 4.61 5.07 -4.14
N PRO A 57 5.59 4.67 -3.32
CA PRO A 57 6.41 3.51 -3.61
C PRO A 57 5.54 2.24 -3.56
N VAL A 58 5.57 1.47 -4.64
CA VAL A 58 4.90 0.17 -4.75
C VAL A 58 5.94 -0.94 -4.86
N PRO A 59 5.70 -2.13 -4.29
CA PRO A 59 6.57 -3.28 -4.50
C PRO A 59 6.65 -3.63 -5.98
N THR A 60 7.83 -4.01 -6.44
CA THR A 60 8.10 -4.40 -7.83
C THR A 60 8.68 -5.79 -7.90
N GLN A 61 8.51 -6.44 -9.04
CA GLN A 61 9.14 -7.72 -9.34
C GLN A 61 10.66 -7.64 -9.12
N ASN A 62 11.23 -8.69 -8.54
CA ASN A 62 12.66 -8.83 -8.34
C ASN A 62 13.37 -9.07 -9.68
N SER A 63 14.69 -8.84 -9.71
CA SER A 63 15.50 -9.01 -10.92
C SER A 63 15.58 -10.45 -11.42
N ASP A 64 15.33 -11.43 -10.56
CA ASP A 64 15.31 -12.86 -10.89
C ASP A 64 13.94 -13.33 -11.43
N GLY A 65 12.97 -12.42 -11.55
CA GLY A 65 11.63 -12.72 -12.01
C GLY A 65 10.65 -13.12 -10.91
N SER A 66 11.11 -13.30 -9.67
CA SER A 66 10.22 -13.55 -8.52
C SER A 66 9.42 -12.30 -8.14
N CYS A 67 8.24 -12.49 -7.57
CA CYS A 67 7.45 -11.38 -7.06
C CYS A 67 8.05 -10.83 -5.75
N ALA A 68 7.72 -9.59 -5.41
CA ALA A 68 7.92 -9.09 -4.07
C ALA A 68 7.00 -9.87 -3.11
N SER A 69 7.59 -10.72 -2.27
CA SER A 69 6.85 -11.62 -1.40
C SER A 69 6.50 -10.99 -0.05
N TYR A 70 5.42 -11.47 0.56
CA TYR A 70 4.92 -11.04 1.86
C TYR A 70 4.36 -12.22 2.64
N LEU A 71 4.85 -12.40 3.86
CA LEU A 71 4.31 -13.38 4.80
C LEU A 71 3.11 -12.78 5.52
N VAL A 72 1.93 -13.33 5.27
CA VAL A 72 0.69 -12.95 5.94
C VAL A 72 0.81 -13.25 7.43
N VAL A 73 0.50 -12.28 8.28
CA VAL A 73 0.49 -12.45 9.73
C VAL A 73 -0.92 -12.46 10.29
N SER A 74 -1.07 -12.92 11.54
CA SER A 74 -2.37 -12.96 12.19
C SER A 74 -2.98 -11.57 12.32
N GLY A 75 -4.23 -11.42 11.88
CA GLY A 75 -4.96 -10.14 11.87
C GLY A 75 -4.88 -9.38 10.55
N ASP A 76 -4.05 -9.83 9.60
CA ASP A 76 -4.06 -9.25 8.26
C ASP A 76 -5.36 -9.52 7.52
N THR A 77 -5.68 -8.57 6.64
CA THR A 77 -6.67 -8.71 5.59
C THR A 77 -6.03 -8.25 4.28
N CYS A 78 -6.54 -8.68 3.13
CA CYS A 78 -6.08 -8.12 1.86
C CYS A 78 -6.18 -6.59 1.83
N THR A 79 -7.20 -6.02 2.44
CA THR A 79 -7.39 -4.56 2.50
C THR A 79 -6.25 -3.89 3.26
N THR A 80 -5.88 -4.40 4.45
CA THR A 80 -4.81 -3.81 5.26
C THR A 80 -3.44 -3.99 4.61
N ILE A 81 -3.18 -5.17 4.01
CA ILE A 81 -1.96 -5.42 3.25
C ILE A 81 -1.86 -4.49 2.05
N ALA A 82 -2.94 -4.38 1.26
CA ALA A 82 -2.96 -3.57 0.05
C ALA A 82 -2.72 -2.08 0.35
N LEU A 83 -3.44 -1.53 1.34
CA LEU A 83 -3.28 -0.14 1.78
C LEU A 83 -1.85 0.17 2.26
N SER A 84 -1.27 -0.73 3.06
CA SER A 84 0.08 -0.57 3.60
C SER A 84 1.17 -0.65 2.53
N ASN A 85 0.87 -1.29 1.40
CA ASN A 85 1.79 -1.47 0.28
C ASN A 85 1.42 -0.62 -0.95
N SER A 86 0.47 0.30 -0.81
CA SER A 86 0.04 1.21 -1.88
C SER A 86 -0.42 0.50 -3.16
N ILE A 87 -1.00 -0.69 -3.01
CA ILE A 87 -1.60 -1.51 -4.08
C ILE A 87 -3.10 -1.67 -3.82
N THR A 88 -3.80 -2.42 -4.68
CA THR A 88 -5.22 -2.73 -4.52
C THR A 88 -5.44 -4.18 -4.14
N THR A 89 -6.60 -4.51 -3.56
CA THR A 89 -7.00 -5.90 -3.34
C THR A 89 -7.12 -6.68 -4.65
N ALA A 90 -7.56 -6.03 -5.73
CA ALA A 90 -7.61 -6.63 -7.06
C ALA A 90 -6.22 -7.02 -7.59
N ASN A 91 -5.18 -6.24 -7.24
CA ASN A 91 -3.80 -6.60 -7.55
C ASN A 91 -3.41 -7.90 -6.83
N LEU A 92 -3.72 -8.01 -5.52
CA LEU A 92 -3.45 -9.23 -4.75
C LEU A 92 -4.15 -10.45 -5.35
N GLU A 93 -5.45 -10.33 -5.67
CA GLU A 93 -6.19 -11.41 -6.33
C GLU A 93 -5.56 -11.84 -7.66
N THR A 94 -5.11 -10.85 -8.45
CA THR A 94 -4.52 -11.13 -9.77
C THR A 94 -3.16 -11.81 -9.64
N TRP A 95 -2.27 -11.26 -8.82
CA TRP A 95 -0.88 -11.72 -8.72
C TRP A 95 -0.75 -13.05 -7.97
N ASN A 96 -1.72 -13.37 -7.12
CA ASN A 96 -1.69 -14.61 -6.32
C ASN A 96 -2.48 -15.76 -6.94
N SER A 97 -3.09 -15.58 -8.11
CA SER A 97 -3.86 -16.63 -8.81
C SER A 97 -3.10 -17.94 -9.06
N ALA A 98 -1.75 -17.91 -9.07
CA ALA A 98 -0.87 -19.07 -9.20
C ALA A 98 -0.06 -19.38 -7.92
N THR A 99 -0.32 -18.67 -6.81
CA THR A 99 0.36 -18.88 -5.52
C THR A 99 -0.22 -20.12 -4.84
N TRP A 100 0.66 -21.00 -4.35
CA TRP A 100 0.23 -22.21 -3.68
C TRP A 100 -0.50 -21.87 -2.38
N GLY A 101 -1.72 -22.38 -2.21
CA GLY A 101 -2.55 -22.14 -1.03
C GLY A 101 -3.43 -20.90 -1.10
N TRP A 102 -3.38 -20.13 -2.20
CA TRP A 102 -4.20 -18.93 -2.37
C TRP A 102 -5.68 -19.28 -2.58
N GLU A 103 -6.50 -18.90 -1.61
CA GLU A 103 -7.96 -19.08 -1.61
C GLU A 103 -8.73 -17.77 -1.84
N GLY A 104 -8.02 -16.70 -2.24
CA GLY A 104 -8.60 -15.38 -2.42
C GLY A 104 -8.69 -14.56 -1.14
N CYS A 105 -8.97 -13.26 -1.30
CA CYS A 105 -8.97 -12.29 -0.20
C CYS A 105 -10.05 -12.53 0.85
N ASN A 106 -11.09 -13.30 0.53
CA ASN A 106 -12.13 -13.69 1.48
C ASN A 106 -11.68 -14.82 2.44
N ASN A 107 -10.57 -15.50 2.14
CA ASN A 107 -10.07 -16.63 2.91
C ASN A 107 -8.54 -16.57 3.09
N LEU A 108 -8.00 -15.36 3.28
CA LEU A 108 -6.57 -15.12 3.49
C LEU A 108 -6.05 -15.85 4.74
N GLN A 109 -4.99 -16.66 4.61
CA GLN A 109 -4.46 -17.46 5.71
C GLN A 109 -3.19 -16.86 6.32
N ALA A 110 -3.13 -16.79 7.65
CA ALA A 110 -1.89 -16.42 8.33
C ALA A 110 -0.81 -17.51 8.12
N GLY A 111 0.43 -17.08 7.85
CA GLY A 111 1.55 -17.94 7.50
C GLY A 111 1.67 -18.23 6.00
N GLU A 112 0.73 -17.78 5.19
CA GLU A 112 0.81 -17.85 3.72
C GLU A 112 1.82 -16.82 3.18
N ASN A 113 2.62 -17.21 2.19
CA ASN A 113 3.50 -16.28 1.49
C ASN A 113 2.86 -15.86 0.16
N ILE A 114 2.56 -14.57 0.03
CA ILE A 114 1.83 -14.01 -1.12
C ILE A 114 2.68 -13.01 -1.88
N CYS A 115 2.34 -12.79 -3.15
CA CYS A 115 2.91 -11.77 -4.01
C CYS A 115 2.24 -10.40 -3.83
N LEU A 116 3.07 -9.37 -3.66
CA LEU A 116 2.70 -7.95 -3.67
C LEU A 116 3.10 -7.24 -4.98
N SER A 117 3.52 -8.00 -5.98
CA SER A 117 3.82 -7.51 -7.33
C SER A 117 3.58 -8.63 -8.34
N THR A 118 3.71 -8.31 -9.63
CA THR A 118 3.90 -9.34 -10.65
C THR A 118 5.17 -10.15 -10.38
N GLY A 119 5.23 -11.38 -10.90
CA GLY A 119 6.38 -12.28 -10.79
C GLY A 119 5.97 -13.69 -10.40
N THR A 120 6.94 -14.59 -10.29
CA THR A 120 6.71 -15.94 -9.79
C THR A 120 6.65 -15.94 -8.25
N PRO A 121 5.64 -16.58 -7.64
CA PRO A 121 5.58 -16.78 -6.18
C PRO A 121 6.76 -17.60 -5.62
#